data_AF-A0A951FDR5-F1
#
_entry.id   AF-A0A951FDR5-F1
#
_cell.length_a   1.000
_cell.length_b   1.000
_cell.length_c   1.000
_cell.angle_alpha   90.00
_cell.angle_beta   90.00
_cell.angle_gamma   90.00
#
_symmetry.space_group_name_H-M   'P 1'
#
loop_
_entity.id
_entity.type
_entity.pdbx_description
1 polymer ?
#
loop_
_entity_poly.entity_id
_entity_poly.type
_entity_poly.pdbx_seq_one_letter_code
_entity_poly.pdbx_strand_id
1 'polypeptide(L)'
;MAEEFGSLKRYNGTSWTYQFTNRVQAEDIMFLSPQEGWVVGREIIDCYQDHCSYRGASEYWTGTGWVYVGMPMSVNTLSGLWASPTTGTWAVGSSIVNGLIFRWAGTEWQSVPVPADVGPLVDIEMVSPTFGWAIGLNGELLYWDGIKWQVWAANIRTVHIPMTAG
;
A
#
# COMPACT_ATOMS: atom_id res chain seq x y z
N MET A 1 -11.54 0.99 -24.13
CA MET A 1 -10.31 0.56 -23.44
C MET A 1 -10.58 0.63 -21.96
N ALA A 2 -10.88 -0.50 -21.31
CA ALA A 2 -11.30 -0.54 -19.90
C ALA A 2 -10.87 -1.86 -19.23
N GLU A 3 -9.71 -2.42 -19.63
CA GLU A 3 -9.23 -3.72 -19.11
C GLU A 3 -7.86 -3.64 -18.39
N GLU A 4 -7.25 -2.47 -18.22
CA GLU A 4 -5.93 -2.34 -17.57
C GLU A 4 -5.96 -2.09 -16.06
N PHE A 5 -7.14 -2.08 -15.42
CA PHE A 5 -7.25 -1.72 -14.01
C PHE A 5 -7.92 -2.81 -13.17
N GLY A 6 -7.44 -2.96 -11.92
CA GLY A 6 -7.87 -4.01 -11.00
C GLY A 6 -9.39 -4.02 -10.82
N SER A 7 -10.03 -5.14 -11.17
CA SER A 7 -11.46 -5.34 -10.95
C SER A 7 -11.70 -5.92 -9.56
N LEU A 8 -12.56 -5.29 -8.77
CA LEU A 8 -12.97 -5.83 -7.48
C LEU A 8 -14.11 -6.84 -7.66
N LYS A 9 -14.00 -7.98 -6.99
CA LYS A 9 -15.07 -8.99 -6.94
C LYS A 9 -15.36 -9.36 -5.48
N ARG A 10 -16.64 -9.60 -5.18
CA ARG A 10 -17.10 -10.08 -3.88
C ARG A 10 -17.77 -11.44 -4.00
N TYR A 11 -17.34 -12.37 -3.16
CA TYR A 11 -17.95 -13.69 -3.02
C TYR A 11 -19.13 -13.63 -2.07
N ASN A 12 -20.30 -14.10 -2.50
CA ASN A 12 -21.53 -14.13 -1.69
C ASN A 12 -21.79 -15.49 -1.01
N GLY A 13 -20.81 -16.41 -1.03
CA GLY A 13 -20.96 -17.78 -0.55
C GLY A 13 -21.29 -18.80 -1.65
N THR A 14 -21.65 -18.36 -2.86
CA THR A 14 -21.91 -19.26 -4.00
C THR A 14 -21.26 -18.78 -5.30
N SER A 15 -21.21 -17.47 -5.54
CA SER A 15 -20.64 -16.88 -6.76
C SER A 15 -19.86 -15.60 -6.47
N TRP A 16 -18.94 -15.29 -7.38
CA TRP A 16 -18.25 -14.00 -7.42
C TRP A 16 -19.07 -13.00 -8.23
N THR A 17 -19.30 -11.82 -7.65
CA THR A 17 -20.01 -10.71 -8.30
C THR A 17 -19.08 -9.51 -8.39
N TYR A 18 -19.16 -8.75 -9.48
CA TYR A 18 -18.41 -7.50 -9.59
C TYR A 18 -18.86 -6.52 -8.51
N GLN A 19 -17.86 -5.90 -7.89
CA GLN A 19 -18.03 -4.74 -7.03
C GLN A 19 -17.23 -3.60 -7.65
N PHE A 20 -17.74 -2.39 -7.51
CA PHE A 20 -17.08 -1.21 -8.04
C PHE A 20 -16.70 -0.32 -6.87
N THR A 21 -15.44 0.12 -6.88
CA THR A 21 -15.01 1.30 -6.14
C THR A 21 -15.63 2.54 -6.81
N ASN A 22 -15.67 3.66 -6.10
CA ASN A 22 -16.21 4.87 -6.69
C ASN A 22 -15.20 5.56 -7.63
N ARG A 23 -13.91 5.45 -7.31
CA ARG A 23 -12.82 6.23 -7.91
C ARG A 23 -11.49 5.48 -7.99
N VAL A 24 -11.28 4.54 -7.07
CA VAL A 24 -9.99 3.84 -6.92
C VAL A 24 -9.87 2.64 -7.85
N GLN A 25 -8.92 2.71 -8.77
CA GLN A 25 -8.34 1.54 -9.43
C GLN A 25 -7.52 0.79 -8.40
N ALA A 26 -8.02 -0.38 -7.98
CA ALA A 26 -7.49 -1.11 -6.84
C ALA A 26 -6.14 -1.77 -7.17
N GLU A 27 -5.15 -1.52 -6.32
CA GLU A 27 -3.84 -2.19 -6.31
C GLU A 27 -3.78 -3.20 -5.16
N ASP A 28 -4.37 -2.85 -4.00
CA ASP A 28 -4.43 -3.73 -2.83
C ASP A 28 -5.73 -3.51 -2.03
N ILE A 29 -6.16 -4.54 -1.31
CA ILE A 29 -7.40 -4.56 -0.53
C ILE A 29 -7.28 -5.41 0.73
N MET A 30 -7.75 -4.88 1.85
CA MET A 30 -7.76 -5.61 3.11
C MET A 30 -9.05 -5.37 3.90
N PHE A 31 -9.61 -6.44 4.47
CA PHE A 31 -10.80 -6.38 5.30
C PHE A 31 -10.49 -6.72 6.76
N LEU A 32 -11.00 -5.89 7.67
CA LEU A 32 -10.99 -6.14 9.11
C LEU A 32 -12.20 -6.99 9.52
N SER A 33 -13.31 -6.83 8.80
CA SER A 33 -14.56 -7.58 8.99
C SER A 33 -15.42 -7.52 7.72
N PRO A 34 -16.57 -8.21 7.64
CA PRO A 34 -17.49 -8.04 6.51
C PRO A 34 -18.07 -6.61 6.37
N GLN A 35 -17.97 -5.79 7.42
CA GLN A 35 -18.50 -4.42 7.46
C GLN A 35 -17.41 -3.35 7.38
N GLU A 36 -16.14 -3.74 7.41
CA GLU A 36 -15.02 -2.80 7.52
C GLU A 36 -13.82 -3.30 6.72
N GLY A 37 -13.35 -2.47 5.80
CA GLY A 37 -12.20 -2.78 4.96
C GLY A 37 -11.71 -1.56 4.21
N TRP A 38 -10.56 -1.70 3.60
CA TRP A 38 -9.85 -0.65 2.89
C TRP A 38 -9.42 -1.17 1.53
N VAL A 39 -9.47 -0.29 0.54
CA VAL A 39 -8.85 -0.50 -0.76
C VAL A 39 -7.97 0.71 -1.05
N VAL A 40 -6.82 0.45 -1.64
CA VAL A 40 -5.87 1.48 -2.06
C VAL A 40 -5.46 1.26 -3.51
N GLY A 41 -5.01 2.32 -4.14
CA GLY A 41 -4.50 2.26 -5.50
C GLY A 41 -4.41 3.64 -6.13
N ARG A 42 -4.92 3.76 -7.36
CA ARG A 42 -4.86 4.99 -8.16
C ARG A 42 -6.23 5.53 -8.50
N GLU A 43 -6.36 6.85 -8.53
CA GLU A 43 -7.53 7.55 -9.04
C GLU A 43 -7.12 8.33 -10.30
N ILE A 44 -7.88 8.17 -11.38
CA ILE A 44 -7.76 9.03 -12.57
C ILE A 44 -8.24 10.44 -12.19
N ILE A 45 -7.38 11.44 -12.36
CA ILE A 45 -7.73 12.85 -12.15
C ILE A 45 -8.30 13.45 -13.43
N ASP A 46 -7.58 13.25 -14.53
CA ASP A 46 -7.91 13.82 -15.83
C ASP A 46 -7.32 12.94 -16.93
N CYS A 47 -7.97 12.93 -18.10
CA CYS A 47 -7.51 12.22 -19.28
C CYS A 47 -7.63 13.14 -20.49
N TYR A 48 -6.53 13.33 -21.20
CA TYR A 48 -6.50 14.07 -22.46
C TYR A 48 -5.88 13.20 -23.55
N GLN A 49 -6.66 12.93 -24.60
CA GLN A 49 -6.29 12.03 -25.69
C GLN A 49 -5.90 10.62 -25.20
N ASP A 50 -4.63 10.27 -25.30
CA ASP A 50 -4.03 8.98 -24.95
C ASP A 50 -3.28 9.01 -23.60
N HIS A 51 -3.27 10.14 -22.90
CA HIS A 51 -2.57 10.30 -21.62
C HIS A 51 -3.56 10.63 -20.48
N CYS A 52 -3.48 9.87 -19.39
CA CYS A 52 -4.21 10.14 -18.16
C CYS A 52 -3.24 10.49 -17.03
N SER A 53 -3.66 11.41 -16.16
CA SER A 53 -2.97 11.74 -14.92
C SER A 53 -3.63 11.01 -13.75
N TYR A 54 -2.80 10.50 -12.84
CA TYR A 54 -3.23 9.69 -11.72
C TYR A 54 -2.75 10.27 -10.38
N ARG A 55 -3.43 9.91 -9.30
CA ARG A 55 -2.93 10.07 -7.93
C ARG A 55 -3.21 8.83 -7.10
N GLY A 56 -2.43 8.65 -6.04
CA GLY A 56 -2.71 7.68 -4.99
C GLY A 56 -4.01 8.02 -4.29
N ALA A 57 -4.85 7.01 -4.08
CA ALA A 57 -6.17 7.17 -3.49
C ALA A 57 -6.54 5.96 -2.63
N SER A 58 -7.41 6.21 -1.64
CA SER A 58 -7.96 5.16 -0.77
C SER A 58 -9.47 5.26 -0.68
N GLU A 59 -10.12 4.12 -0.50
CA GLU A 59 -11.53 4.03 -0.17
C GLU A 59 -11.73 3.09 1.02
N TYR A 60 -12.72 3.42 1.85
CA TYR A 60 -13.12 2.67 3.02
C TYR A 60 -14.49 2.02 2.82
N TRP A 61 -14.62 0.75 3.18
CA TRP A 61 -15.86 0.01 3.13
C TRP A 61 -16.68 0.19 4.41
N THR A 62 -17.95 0.57 4.24
CA THR A 62 -18.90 0.85 5.34
C THR A 62 -19.89 -0.28 5.61
N GLY A 63 -19.72 -1.45 5.00
CA GLY A 63 -20.71 -2.54 5.03
C GLY A 63 -21.75 -2.47 3.91
N THR A 64 -22.03 -1.28 3.40
CA THR A 64 -23.02 -1.04 2.33
C THR A 64 -22.41 -0.43 1.07
N GLY A 65 -21.25 0.21 1.17
CA GLY A 65 -20.60 0.87 0.05
C GLY A 65 -19.21 1.37 0.40
N TRP A 66 -18.45 1.70 -0.65
CA TRP A 66 -17.16 2.34 -0.55
C TRP A 66 -17.31 3.85 -0.35
N VAL A 67 -16.43 4.45 0.45
CA VAL A 67 -16.37 5.89 0.71
C VAL A 67 -14.95 6.35 0.46
N TYR A 68 -14.78 7.40 -0.33
CA TYR A 68 -13.47 7.99 -0.60
C TYR A 68 -12.87 8.59 0.67
N VAL A 69 -11.59 8.30 0.90
CA VAL A 69 -10.82 8.86 2.01
C VAL A 69 -9.56 9.52 1.45
N GLY A 70 -9.45 10.83 1.67
CA GLY A 70 -8.36 11.65 1.16
C GLY A 70 -7.02 11.37 1.83
N MET A 71 -5.95 11.57 1.07
CA MET A 71 -4.58 11.53 1.57
C MET A 71 -4.17 12.88 2.16
N PRO A 72 -3.29 12.92 3.17
CA PRO A 72 -2.86 14.17 3.82
C PRO A 72 -1.85 14.97 2.97
N MET A 73 -1.38 14.42 1.86
CA MET A 73 -0.39 15.01 0.97
C MET A 73 -0.52 14.44 -0.44
N SER A 74 0.25 14.98 -1.40
CA SER A 74 0.31 14.45 -2.76
C SER A 74 0.95 13.07 -2.80
N VAL A 75 0.22 12.11 -3.36
CA VAL A 75 0.63 10.71 -3.54
C VAL A 75 0.44 10.37 -5.02
N ASN A 76 1.39 9.68 -5.63
CA ASN A 76 1.26 9.23 -7.03
C ASN A 76 0.61 7.85 -7.12
N THR A 77 0.97 6.93 -6.21
CA THR A 77 0.30 5.63 -6.09
C THR A 77 0.35 5.17 -4.65
N LEU A 78 -0.72 4.51 -4.20
CA LEU A 78 -0.67 3.60 -3.06
C LEU A 78 -0.61 2.18 -3.62
N SER A 79 0.23 1.34 -3.05
CA SER A 79 0.59 0.04 -3.64
C SER A 79 0.41 -1.13 -2.68
N GLY A 80 0.50 -0.88 -1.37
CA GLY A 80 0.34 -1.91 -0.36
C GLY A 80 -0.45 -1.40 0.84
N LEU A 81 -1.16 -2.31 1.49
CA LEU A 81 -2.07 -2.05 2.58
C LEU A 81 -1.98 -3.16 3.62
N TRP A 82 -1.91 -2.78 4.90
CA TRP A 82 -2.08 -3.71 6.01
C TRP A 82 -3.10 -3.17 7.00
N ALA A 83 -3.94 -4.03 7.56
CA ALA A 83 -4.96 -3.67 8.52
C ALA A 83 -5.24 -4.84 9.47
N SER A 84 -5.11 -4.60 10.78
CA SER A 84 -5.65 -5.52 11.79
C SER A 84 -6.17 -4.75 13.00
N PRO A 85 -7.08 -5.33 13.81
CA PRO A 85 -7.56 -4.70 15.03
C PRO A 85 -6.43 -4.34 16.02
N THR A 86 -5.32 -5.08 16.00
CA THR A 86 -4.21 -4.89 16.94
C THR A 86 -3.14 -3.95 16.41
N THR A 87 -2.83 -3.99 15.11
CA THR A 87 -1.74 -3.17 14.51
C THR A 87 -2.24 -1.83 13.96
N GLY A 88 -3.56 -1.70 13.81
CA GLY A 88 -4.19 -0.62 13.05
C GLY A 88 -3.99 -0.79 11.55
N THR A 89 -4.38 0.24 10.81
CA THR A 89 -4.33 0.27 9.34
C THR A 89 -3.18 1.13 8.84
N TRP A 90 -2.41 0.60 7.90
CA TRP A 90 -1.21 1.15 7.32
C TRP A 90 -1.28 1.04 5.81
N ALA A 91 -0.76 2.04 5.09
CA ALA A 91 -0.65 1.99 3.65
C ALA A 91 0.74 2.47 3.23
N VAL A 92 1.23 1.92 2.12
CA VAL A 92 2.50 2.32 1.51
C VAL A 92 2.33 2.65 0.04
N GLY A 93 3.27 3.42 -0.48
CA GLY A 93 3.27 3.81 -1.87
C GLY A 93 4.39 4.78 -2.19
N SER A 94 4.13 5.70 -3.11
CA SER A 94 5.14 6.67 -3.54
C SER A 94 4.57 8.03 -3.92
N SER A 95 5.45 9.04 -3.82
CA SER A 95 5.22 10.39 -4.31
C SER A 95 5.59 10.52 -5.78
N ILE A 96 6.84 10.23 -6.15
CA ILE A 96 7.31 10.03 -7.53
C ILE A 96 8.46 9.03 -7.43
N VAL A 97 9.54 9.45 -6.77
CA VAL A 97 10.76 8.66 -6.55
C VAL A 97 10.93 8.22 -5.10
N ASN A 98 10.21 8.84 -4.16
CA ASN A 98 10.34 8.54 -2.73
C ASN A 98 9.20 7.65 -2.25
N GLY A 99 9.54 6.71 -1.37
CA GLY A 99 8.59 5.90 -0.63
C GLY A 99 7.78 6.72 0.36
N LEU A 100 6.53 6.34 0.56
CA LEU A 100 5.61 6.94 1.51
C LEU A 100 5.01 5.85 2.39
N ILE A 101 4.83 6.14 3.67
CA ILE A 101 4.11 5.30 4.63
C ILE A 101 3.06 6.16 5.31
N PHE A 102 1.85 5.62 5.42
CA PHE A 102 0.72 6.23 6.09
C PHE A 102 0.14 5.31 7.14
N ARG A 103 -0.41 5.90 8.21
CA ARG A 103 -1.17 5.20 9.25
C ARG A 103 -2.53 5.86 9.42
N TRP A 104 -3.59 5.06 9.53
CA TRP A 104 -4.92 5.55 9.81
C TRP A 104 -5.05 5.97 11.29
N ALA A 105 -5.45 7.22 11.54
CA ALA A 105 -5.63 7.76 12.88
C ALA A 105 -7.08 7.64 13.41
N GLY A 106 -7.98 7.01 12.66
CA GLY A 106 -9.40 6.88 13.00
C GLY A 106 -10.32 7.82 12.23
N THR A 107 -9.81 8.98 11.80
CA THR A 107 -10.57 9.98 11.03
C THR A 107 -9.87 10.42 9.75
N GLU A 108 -8.55 10.37 9.73
CA GLU A 108 -7.72 10.74 8.59
C GLU A 108 -6.46 9.88 8.54
N TRP A 109 -5.86 9.81 7.35
CA TRP A 109 -4.54 9.25 7.18
C TRP A 109 -3.48 10.23 7.68
N GLN A 110 -2.48 9.72 8.39
CA GLN A 110 -1.31 10.48 8.82
C GLN A 110 -0.05 9.93 8.17
N SER A 111 0.80 10.81 7.64
CA SER A 111 2.10 10.41 7.11
C SER A 111 3.01 10.00 8.26
N VAL A 112 3.71 8.88 8.06
CA VAL A 112 4.72 8.38 8.98
C VAL A 112 6.09 8.62 8.34
N PRO A 113 7.08 9.18 9.07
CA PRO A 113 8.40 9.41 8.52
C PRO A 113 9.04 8.14 7.96
N VAL A 114 9.56 8.26 6.75
CA VAL A 114 10.36 7.23 6.08
C VAL A 114 11.82 7.67 6.17
N PRO A 115 12.79 6.75 6.41
CA PRO A 115 14.20 7.06 6.29
C PRO A 115 14.55 7.73 4.96
N ALA A 116 15.60 8.57 4.97
CA ALA A 116 16.08 9.20 3.74
C ALA A 116 16.52 8.15 2.70
N ASP A 117 16.45 8.53 1.43
CA ASP A 117 16.90 7.74 0.29
C ASP A 117 16.17 6.40 0.09
N VAL A 118 14.98 6.24 0.69
CA VAL A 118 14.10 5.09 0.43
C VAL A 118 13.24 5.37 -0.80
N GLY A 119 13.39 4.51 -1.82
CA GLY A 119 12.59 4.55 -3.03
C GLY A 119 11.12 4.14 -2.84
N PRO A 120 10.34 4.04 -3.92
CA PRO A 120 8.92 3.68 -3.86
C PRO A 120 8.70 2.38 -3.09
N LEU A 121 7.76 2.39 -2.14
CA LEU A 121 7.38 1.21 -1.37
C LEU A 121 6.22 0.48 -2.05
N VAL A 122 6.27 -0.85 -2.02
CA VAL A 122 5.30 -1.71 -2.73
C VAL A 122 4.42 -2.52 -1.81
N ASP A 123 4.91 -2.90 -0.64
CA ASP A 123 4.16 -3.75 0.27
C ASP A 123 4.56 -3.49 1.73
N ILE A 124 3.65 -3.80 2.65
CA ILE A 124 3.77 -3.61 4.08
C ILE A 124 3.07 -4.72 4.84
N GLU A 125 3.72 -5.23 5.88
CA GLU A 125 3.15 -6.22 6.79
C GLU A 125 3.44 -5.81 8.23
N MET A 126 2.40 -5.75 9.07
CA MET A 126 2.57 -5.51 10.51
C MET A 126 2.29 -6.78 11.28
N VAL A 127 3.30 -7.26 12.00
CA VAL A 127 3.22 -8.46 12.84
C VAL A 127 2.66 -8.12 14.22
N SER A 128 3.01 -6.94 14.76
CA SER A 128 2.53 -6.43 16.04
C SER A 128 2.53 -4.89 16.03
N PRO A 129 1.98 -4.24 17.07
CA PRO A 129 2.05 -2.77 17.17
C PRO A 129 3.49 -2.22 17.15
N THR A 130 4.47 -3.06 17.48
CA THR A 130 5.88 -2.70 17.61
C THR A 130 6.82 -3.46 16.67
N PHE A 131 6.27 -4.20 15.70
CA PHE A 131 7.08 -4.96 14.76
C PHE A 131 6.35 -5.15 13.42
N GLY A 132 7.05 -4.86 12.34
CA GLY A 132 6.53 -4.96 10.98
C GLY A 132 7.62 -4.69 9.96
N TRP A 133 7.31 -4.95 8.70
CA TRP A 133 8.21 -4.83 7.57
C TRP A 133 7.54 -4.06 6.43
N ALA A 134 8.35 -3.34 5.67
CA ALA A 134 7.94 -2.76 4.40
C ALA A 134 9.06 -2.95 3.38
N ILE A 135 8.69 -3.13 2.11
CA ILE A 135 9.65 -3.36 1.02
C ILE A 135 9.52 -2.33 -0.09
N GLY A 136 10.64 -2.02 -0.73
CA GLY A 136 10.75 -1.07 -1.82
C GLY A 136 11.08 -1.70 -3.17
N LEU A 137 10.76 -0.98 -4.24
CA LEU A 137 11.02 -1.40 -5.63
C LEU A 137 12.49 -1.64 -5.93
N ASN A 138 13.42 -0.99 -5.22
CA ASN A 138 14.86 -1.13 -5.46
C ASN A 138 15.52 -2.12 -4.48
N GLY A 139 14.71 -2.96 -3.81
CA GLY A 139 15.19 -3.93 -2.82
C GLY A 139 15.40 -3.34 -1.43
N GLU A 140 14.89 -2.13 -1.16
CA GLU A 140 14.86 -1.59 0.19
C GLU A 140 14.03 -2.50 1.11
N LEU A 141 14.56 -2.79 2.28
CA LEU A 141 13.86 -3.52 3.33
C LEU A 141 13.84 -2.63 4.57
N LEU A 142 12.66 -2.32 5.06
CA LEU A 142 12.46 -1.49 6.24
C LEU A 142 11.81 -2.33 7.34
N TYR A 143 12.16 -2.05 8.59
CA TYR A 143 11.49 -2.61 9.76
C TYR A 143 10.96 -1.52 10.68
N TRP A 144 9.83 -1.79 11.32
CA TRP A 144 9.23 -0.95 12.35
C TRP A 144 9.70 -1.42 13.73
N ASP A 145 10.23 -0.50 14.55
CA ASP A 145 10.74 -0.80 15.90
C ASP A 145 9.74 -0.45 17.03
N GLY A 146 8.53 -0.05 16.69
CA GLY A 146 7.53 0.48 17.64
C GLY A 146 7.49 1.99 17.76
N ILE A 147 8.48 2.69 17.18
CA ILE A 147 8.61 4.15 17.26
C ILE A 147 8.78 4.76 15.87
N LYS A 148 9.63 4.15 15.02
CA LYS A 148 9.97 4.62 13.68
C LYS A 148 10.32 3.48 12.74
N TRP A 149 10.22 3.77 11.44
CA TRP A 149 10.75 2.90 10.40
C TRP A 149 12.26 3.08 10.27
N GLN A 150 12.97 1.98 10.04
CA GLN A 150 14.42 1.97 9.85
C GLN A 150 14.78 1.05 8.68
N VAL A 151 15.80 1.42 7.92
CA VAL A 151 16.35 0.55 6.87
C VAL A 151 17.03 -0.65 7.54
N TRP A 152 16.61 -1.85 7.16
CA TRP A 152 17.30 -3.07 7.50
C TRP A 152 18.49 -3.27 6.56
N ALA A 153 19.64 -2.73 6.95
CA ALA A 153 20.90 -3.13 6.35
C ALA A 153 21.26 -4.51 6.90
N ALA A 154 20.83 -5.58 6.22
CA ALA A 154 21.44 -6.87 6.45
C ALA A 154 22.95 -6.67 6.26
N ASN A 155 23.78 -7.05 7.23
CA ASN A 155 25.19 -7.28 6.97
C ASN A 155 25.26 -8.44 5.98
N ILE A 156 25.05 -8.17 4.68
CA ILE A 156 25.27 -9.12 3.60
C ILE A 156 26.78 -9.30 3.57
N ARG A 157 27.28 -10.18 4.43
CA ARG A 157 28.62 -10.72 4.26
C ARG A 157 28.55 -11.52 2.97
N THR A 158 29.04 -10.93 1.89
CA THR A 158 29.27 -11.64 0.64
C THR A 158 30.07 -12.89 0.98
N VAL A 159 29.44 -14.07 0.93
CA VAL A 159 30.18 -15.32 0.95
C VAL A 159 30.87 -15.40 -0.40
N HIS A 160 32.15 -15.02 -0.45
CA HIS A 160 32.97 -15.31 -1.60
C HIS A 160 33.14 -16.83 -1.62
N ILE A 161 32.43 -17.52 -2.52
CA ILE A 161 32.70 -18.93 -2.81
C ILE A 161 33.87 -18.91 -3.80
N PRO A 162 35.11 -19.22 -3.38
CA PRO A 162 36.19 -19.36 -4.34
C PRO A 162 35.86 -20.52 -5.26
N MET A 163 35.66 -20.25 -6.55
CA MET A 163 35.69 -21.29 -7.56
C MET A 163 37.14 -21.77 -7.67
N THR A 164 37.46 -22.89 -7.02
CA THR A 164 38.67 -23.63 -7.36
C THR A 164 38.42 -24.30 -8.71
N ALA A 165 39.06 -23.79 -9.77
CA ALA A 165 39.18 -24.52 -11.02
C ALA A 165 39.95 -25.82 -10.73
N GLY A 166 39.30 -26.96 -10.98
CA GLY A 166 39.94 -28.27 -11.04
C GLY A 166 40.35 -28.62 -12.46
#